data_AF-A0A3S3LJV1-F1
#
_entry.id   AF-A0A3S3LJV1-F1
#
_cell.length_a   1.000
_cell.length_b   1.000
_cell.length_c   1.000
_cell.angle_alpha   90.00
_cell.angle_beta   90.00
_cell.angle_gamma   90.00
#
_symmetry.space_group_name_H-M   'P 1'
#
loop_
_entity.id
_entity.type
_entity.pdbx_description
1 polymer ?
#
loop_
_entity_poly.entity_id
_entity_poly.type
_entity_poly.pdbx_seq_one_letter_code
_entity_poly.pdbx_strand_id
1 'polypeptide(L)'
;MNNFRTLVAVSFALAGPSIAAAQVPPLVLPPGLPPLLWPPGPPPLLPPAPDYSQRYDARHYNWYASRYRSYSAYDDTFQPHAGPRRLCRSPFD
;
A
#
# COMPACT_ATOMS: atom_id res chain seq x y z
N MET A 1 -43.44 -35.31 1.95
CA MET A 1 -42.60 -34.11 1.82
C MET A 1 -41.61 -34.08 2.97
N ASN A 2 -40.33 -34.19 2.62
CA ASN A 2 -39.10 -33.54 3.11
C ASN A 2 -39.20 -32.91 4.50
N ASN A 3 -38.23 -33.08 5.42
CA ASN A 3 -37.05 -32.21 5.46
C ASN A 3 -35.89 -32.89 6.22
N PHE A 4 -34.85 -33.31 5.49
CA PHE A 4 -33.57 -33.75 6.03
C PHE A 4 -32.83 -32.54 6.62
N ARG A 5 -32.62 -32.54 7.95
CA ARG A 5 -31.69 -31.60 8.60
C ARG A 5 -30.27 -32.15 8.49
N THR A 6 -29.60 -31.79 7.40
CA THR A 6 -28.20 -32.15 7.14
C THR A 6 -27.28 -31.32 8.03
N LEU A 7 -26.61 -31.98 8.98
CA LEU A 7 -25.52 -31.41 9.77
C LEU A 7 -24.33 -31.14 8.84
N VAL A 8 -23.94 -29.88 8.66
CA VAL A 8 -22.68 -29.53 8.00
C VAL A 8 -21.55 -29.76 9.00
N ALA A 9 -20.85 -30.87 8.86
CA ALA A 9 -19.59 -31.14 9.57
C ALA A 9 -18.47 -30.32 8.91
N VAL A 10 -18.01 -29.27 9.57
CA VAL A 10 -16.82 -28.51 9.13
C VAL A 10 -15.59 -29.15 9.76
N SER A 11 -14.95 -30.05 9.02
CA SER A 11 -13.66 -30.63 9.38
C SER A 11 -12.55 -29.61 9.07
N PHE A 12 -11.97 -28.98 10.09
CA PHE A 12 -10.74 -28.19 9.95
C PHE A 12 -9.54 -29.14 10.04
N ALA A 13 -9.05 -29.61 8.89
CA ALA A 13 -7.74 -30.27 8.82
C ALA A 13 -6.64 -29.19 8.82
N LEU A 14 -6.13 -28.85 9.99
CA LEU A 14 -4.88 -28.09 10.09
C LEU A 14 -3.71 -29.04 9.87
N ALA A 15 -3.33 -29.20 8.60
CA ALA A 15 -2.01 -29.71 8.23
C ALA A 15 -0.98 -28.66 8.66
N GLY A 16 -0.37 -28.85 9.83
CA GLY A 16 0.72 -28.01 10.31
C GLY A 16 1.97 -28.20 9.45
N PRO A 17 2.69 -27.13 9.08
CA PRO A 17 3.95 -27.28 8.35
C PRO A 17 5.06 -27.78 9.30
N SER A 18 5.66 -28.92 8.94
CA SER A 18 6.90 -29.42 9.53
C SER A 18 8.01 -28.40 9.34
N ILE A 19 8.54 -27.84 10.43
CA ILE A 19 9.69 -26.93 10.38
C ILE A 19 10.95 -27.78 10.41
N ALA A 20 11.50 -28.08 9.22
CA ALA A 20 12.83 -28.65 9.10
C ALA A 20 13.84 -27.62 9.63
N ALA A 21 14.66 -28.01 10.61
CA ALA A 21 15.73 -27.17 11.14
C ALA A 21 16.78 -26.95 10.03
N ALA A 22 16.63 -25.84 9.31
CA ALA A 22 17.61 -25.39 8.33
C ALA A 22 18.90 -25.04 9.07
N GLN A 23 19.94 -25.83 8.80
CA GLN A 23 21.29 -25.57 9.25
C GLN A 23 21.73 -24.24 8.62
N VAL A 24 22.05 -23.23 9.43
CA VAL A 24 22.50 -21.94 8.93
C VAL A 24 23.98 -22.08 8.56
N PRO A 25 24.37 -22.01 7.27
CA PRO A 25 25.77 -22.04 6.91
C PRO A 25 26.49 -20.81 7.48
N PRO A 26 27.76 -20.92 7.89
CA PRO A 26 28.52 -19.77 8.35
C PRO A 26 28.68 -18.76 7.20
N LEU A 27 28.38 -17.49 7.49
CA LEU A 27 28.52 -16.40 6.53
C LEU A 27 30.02 -16.13 6.28
N VAL A 28 30.58 -16.78 5.27
CA VAL A 28 31.90 -16.43 4.73
C VAL A 28 31.72 -15.18 3.87
N LEU A 29 32.20 -14.03 4.35
CA LEU A 29 32.18 -12.78 3.59
C LEU A 29 33.20 -12.87 2.44
N PRO A 30 32.80 -12.70 1.18
CA PRO A 30 33.72 -12.81 0.04
C PRO A 30 34.77 -11.68 0.08
N PRO A 31 36.06 -11.97 -0.19
CA PRO A 31 37.08 -10.94 -0.35
C PRO A 31 36.83 -10.20 -1.67
N GLY A 32 36.56 -8.89 -1.57
CA GLY A 32 36.28 -8.06 -2.75
C GLY A 32 35.11 -7.11 -2.59
N LEU A 33 34.72 -6.74 -1.36
CA LEU A 33 33.78 -5.64 -1.17
C LEU A 33 34.40 -4.41 -1.84
N PRO A 34 33.80 -3.84 -2.90
CA PRO A 34 34.33 -2.64 -3.51
C PRO A 34 34.44 -1.57 -2.41
N PRO A 35 35.45 -0.68 -2.48
CA PRO A 35 35.50 0.44 -1.55
C PRO A 35 34.13 1.09 -1.58
N LEU A 36 33.57 1.35 -0.39
CA LEU A 36 32.29 2.04 -0.26
C LEU A 36 32.45 3.34 -1.03
N LEU A 37 31.95 3.35 -2.26
CA LEU A 37 31.88 4.53 -3.10
C LEU A 37 31.29 5.58 -2.19
N TRP A 38 32.00 6.71 -2.08
CA TRP A 38 31.56 7.89 -1.34
C TRP A 38 30.03 7.97 -1.34
N PRO A 39 29.38 8.15 -0.16
CA PRO A 39 27.93 8.16 -0.08
C PRO A 39 27.40 9.06 -1.20
N PRO A 40 26.43 8.60 -2.01
CA PRO A 40 25.96 9.39 -3.14
C PRO A 40 25.71 10.80 -2.63
N GLY A 41 26.32 11.79 -3.32
CA GLY A 41 26.22 13.18 -2.90
C GLY A 41 24.77 13.55 -2.61
N PRO A 42 24.52 14.57 -1.75
CA PRO A 42 23.17 14.94 -1.38
C PRO A 42 22.28 14.96 -2.62
N PRO A 43 21.10 14.31 -2.58
CA PRO A 43 20.23 14.24 -3.72
C PRO A 43 20.04 15.66 -4.25
N PRO A 44 19.99 15.85 -5.58
CA PRO A 44 19.68 17.15 -6.14
C PRO A 44 18.50 17.72 -5.38
N LEU A 45 18.57 18.99 -5.00
CA LEU A 45 17.45 19.67 -4.36
C LEU A 45 16.26 19.51 -5.30
N LEU A 46 15.37 18.57 -4.96
CA LEU A 46 14.13 18.39 -5.67
C LEU A 46 13.45 19.76 -5.64
N PRO A 47 12.85 20.20 -6.75
CA PRO A 47 12.02 21.38 -6.71
C PRO A 47 11.04 21.21 -5.55
N PRO A 48 10.69 22.31 -4.85
CA PRO A 48 9.69 22.25 -3.80
C PRO A 48 8.48 21.51 -4.36
N ALA A 49 7.94 20.56 -3.58
CA ALA A 49 6.79 19.79 -4.01
C ALA A 49 5.72 20.76 -4.51
N PRO A 50 5.08 20.50 -5.67
CA PRO A 50 4.03 21.36 -6.18
C PRO A 50 3.04 21.64 -5.06
N ASP A 51 2.63 22.90 -4.93
CA ASP A 51 1.58 23.25 -4.00
C ASP A 51 0.25 22.80 -4.59
N TYR A 52 -0.09 21.53 -4.35
CA TYR A 52 -1.34 20.95 -4.82
C TYR A 52 -2.54 21.74 -4.32
N SER A 53 -2.41 22.44 -3.18
CA SER A 53 -3.50 23.23 -2.55
C SER A 53 -3.88 24.50 -3.31
N GLN A 54 -3.13 24.90 -4.34
CA GLN A 54 -3.48 26.07 -5.16
C GLN A 54 -4.45 25.76 -6.30
N ARG A 55 -4.72 24.48 -6.60
CA ARG A 55 -5.66 24.13 -7.67
C ARG A 55 -7.13 24.26 -7.25
N TYR A 56 -7.41 24.01 -5.98
CA TYR A 56 -8.76 24.07 -5.43
C TYR A 56 -8.75 24.62 -4.00
N ASP A 57 -9.87 25.12 -3.51
CA ASP A 57 -10.05 25.53 -2.11
C ASP A 57 -9.76 24.36 -1.13
N ALA A 58 -9.23 24.66 0.05
CA ALA A 58 -8.94 23.66 1.09
C ALA A 58 -10.15 22.76 1.44
N ARG A 59 -11.38 23.28 1.29
CA ARG A 59 -12.64 22.55 1.48
C ARG A 59 -12.82 21.42 0.48
N HIS A 60 -12.28 21.53 -0.74
CA HIS A 60 -12.27 20.46 -1.73
C HIS A 60 -11.56 19.22 -1.18
N TYR A 61 -10.33 19.41 -0.72
CA TYR A 61 -9.49 18.32 -0.18
C TYR A 61 -10.10 17.72 1.08
N ASN A 62 -10.57 18.55 2.00
CA ASN A 62 -11.15 18.09 3.26
C ASN A 62 -12.43 17.27 3.03
N TRP A 63 -13.28 17.69 2.09
CA TRP A 63 -14.49 16.96 1.73
C TRP A 63 -14.15 15.56 1.19
N TYR A 64 -13.20 15.47 0.26
CA TYR A 64 -12.77 14.19 -0.31
C TYR A 64 -12.05 13.29 0.69
N ALA A 65 -11.10 13.83 1.45
CA ALA A 65 -10.33 13.10 2.45
C ALA A 65 -11.21 12.51 3.56
N SER A 66 -12.29 13.21 3.94
CA SER A 66 -13.26 12.71 4.92
C SER A 66 -14.09 11.53 4.40
N ARG A 67 -14.37 11.52 3.09
CA ARG A 67 -15.28 10.58 2.44
C ARG A 67 -14.59 9.33 1.90
N TYR A 68 -13.38 9.47 1.36
CA TYR A 68 -12.64 8.38 0.72
C TYR A 68 -11.23 8.27 1.30
N ARG A 69 -10.93 7.12 1.91
CA ARG A 69 -9.58 6.83 2.46
C ARG A 69 -8.49 6.71 1.39
N SER A 70 -8.88 6.51 0.14
CA SER A 70 -8.03 6.33 -1.04
C SER A 70 -7.79 7.61 -1.84
N TYR A 71 -8.23 8.76 -1.31
CA TYR A 71 -8.05 10.05 -1.96
C TYR A 71 -6.57 10.42 -2.04
N SER A 72 -6.13 10.87 -3.21
CA SER A 72 -4.80 11.44 -3.46
C SER A 72 -4.94 12.90 -3.88
N ALA A 73 -4.43 13.83 -3.08
CA ALA A 73 -4.40 15.25 -3.40
C ALA A 73 -3.42 15.58 -4.54
N TYR A 74 -2.42 14.70 -4.77
CA TYR A 74 -1.42 14.86 -5.82
C TYR A 74 -2.04 14.76 -7.22
N ASP A 75 -2.78 13.68 -7.46
CA ASP A 75 -3.43 13.40 -8.76
C ASP A 75 -4.89 13.88 -8.80
N ASP A 76 -5.39 14.42 -7.70
CA ASP A 76 -6.79 14.79 -7.48
C ASP A 76 -7.80 13.69 -7.91
N THR A 77 -7.50 12.47 -7.46
CA THR A 77 -8.30 11.28 -7.75
C THR A 77 -8.63 10.49 -6.49
N PHE A 78 -9.69 9.69 -6.55
CA PHE A 78 -10.09 8.79 -5.48
C PHE A 78 -10.52 7.44 -6.04
N GLN A 79 -10.41 6.38 -5.22
CA GLN A 79 -10.97 5.06 -5.56
C GLN A 79 -12.36 4.92 -4.90
N PRO A 80 -13.44 4.72 -5.68
CA PRO A 80 -14.72 4.29 -5.15
C PRO A 80 -14.62 2.91 -4.48
N HIS A 81 -15.64 2.49 -3.73
CA HIS A 81 -15.65 1.19 -3.03
C HIS A 81 -15.34 -0.01 -3.93
N ALA A 82 -15.64 0.08 -5.22
CA ALA A 82 -15.21 -0.86 -6.24
C ALA A 82 -14.97 -0.13 -7.56
N GLY A 83 -14.02 -0.62 -8.37
CA GLY A 83 -13.72 -0.08 -9.70
C GLY A 83 -12.54 0.91 -9.71
N PRO A 84 -12.20 1.47 -10.88
CA PRO A 84 -10.99 2.27 -11.10
C PRO A 84 -11.02 3.65 -10.41
N ARG A 85 -9.84 4.28 -10.31
CA ARG A 85 -9.70 5.66 -9.79
C ARG A 85 -10.50 6.62 -10.66
N ARG A 86 -11.21 7.56 -10.03
CA ARG A 86 -11.99 8.61 -10.69
C ARG A 86 -11.45 9.98 -10.29
N LEU A 87 -11.54 10.92 -11.22
CA LEU A 87 -11.26 12.33 -10.97
C LEU A 87 -12.24 12.90 -9.95
N CYS A 88 -11.75 13.81 -9.12
CA CYS A 88 -12.56 14.49 -8.14
C CYS A 88 -13.47 15.53 -8.79
N ARG A 89 -14.69 15.62 -8.26
CA ARG A 89 -15.64 16.71 -8.52
C ARG A 89 -16.26 17.09 -7.20
N SER A 90 -15.63 18.04 -6.53
CA SER A 90 -16.20 18.66 -5.36
C SER A 90 -16.99 19.91 -5.77
N PRO A 91 -18.03 20.32 -5.02
CA PRO A 91 -18.73 21.59 -5.25
C PRO A 91 -17.90 22.82 -4.88
N PHE A 92 -16.74 22.60 -4.27
CA PHE A 92 -15.78 23.61 -3.90
C PHE A 92 -14.68 23.62 -4.97
N ASP A 93 -14.61 24.73 -5.70
CA ASP A 93 -13.47 25.14 -6.51
C ASP A 93 -12.58 26.06 -5.68
#